data_AF-A0A960JZ08-F1
#
_entry.id   AF-A0A960JZ08-F1
#
_cell.length_a   1.000
_cell.length_b   1.000
_cell.length_c   1.000
_cell.angle_alpha   90.00
_cell.angle_beta   90.00
_cell.angle_gamma   90.00
#
_symmetry.space_group_name_H-M   'P 1'
#
loop_
_entity.id
_entity.type
_entity.pdbx_description
1 polymer ?
#
loop_
_entity_poly.entity_id
_entity_poly.type
_entity_poly.pdbx_seq_one_letter_code
_entity_poly.pdbx_strand_id
1 'polypeptide(L)'
;MAVGVYVTYGLYEGFGDLFRQAAAQPELRPLLTLGEGSASYATWSALTLLSMFAILFLPRQFQMMVVENVDETHLDKATWLFPLYLLVINIFVLPIALAGLMRFPGGSVNADTFVLSLPLAEGFDAMALLVFIGGLSAATAMVIVATVALSTMVSNDLLLPVLLRLKALPLTSRTGRPDLSGWLLNIRRVAIVVILALSYGYLRLTRDSLSLVSIGLI
;
A
#
# COMPACT_ATOMS: atom_id res chain seq x y z
N MET A 1 4.74 7.26 -12.61
CA MET A 1 4.32 8.12 -13.74
C MET A 1 5.43 8.22 -14.78
N ALA A 2 6.60 8.82 -14.46
CA ALA A 2 7.71 8.97 -15.42
C ALA A 2 8.17 7.64 -16.06
N VAL A 3 8.32 6.57 -15.27
CA VAL A 3 8.64 5.22 -15.80
C VAL A 3 7.56 4.69 -16.71
N GLY A 4 6.29 4.93 -16.39
CA GLY A 4 5.16 4.48 -17.22
C GLY A 4 5.21 5.13 -18.60
N VAL A 5 5.41 6.45 -18.64
CA VAL A 5 5.58 7.21 -19.90
C VAL A 5 6.82 6.74 -20.67
N TYR A 6 7.93 6.51 -19.97
CA TYR A 6 9.16 6.01 -20.58
C TYR A 6 8.99 4.59 -21.15
N VAL A 7 8.32 3.69 -20.45
CA VAL A 7 8.03 2.35 -20.97
C VAL A 7 7.07 2.45 -22.16
N THR A 8 6.00 3.24 -22.07
CA THR A 8 4.97 3.30 -23.13
C THR A 8 5.38 4.07 -24.37
N TYR A 9 6.32 5.02 -24.28
CA TYR A 9 6.73 5.88 -25.41
C TYR A 9 8.23 5.83 -25.72
N GLY A 10 9.06 5.44 -24.75
CA GLY A 10 10.51 5.31 -24.92
C GLY A 10 10.94 3.87 -25.27
N LEU A 11 10.31 2.86 -24.67
CA LEU A 11 10.62 1.45 -24.95
C LEU A 11 9.72 0.84 -26.03
N TYR A 12 8.46 1.27 -26.08
CA TYR A 12 7.46 0.87 -27.07
C TYR A 12 6.91 2.12 -27.77
N GLU A 13 6.50 2.00 -29.04
CA GLU A 13 5.91 3.11 -29.81
C GLU A 13 4.43 3.35 -29.47
N GLY A 14 4.10 3.40 -28.17
CA GLY A 14 2.77 3.65 -27.65
C GLY A 14 2.06 2.42 -27.05
N PHE A 15 0.95 2.68 -26.34
CA PHE A 15 0.11 1.65 -25.73
C PHE A 15 -0.31 0.57 -26.76
N GLY A 16 -0.72 1.00 -27.95
CA GLY A 16 -1.20 0.07 -28.99
C GLY A 16 -0.13 -0.90 -29.48
N ASP A 17 1.15 -0.53 -29.44
CA ASP A 17 2.22 -1.42 -29.86
C ASP A 17 2.59 -2.43 -28.76
N LEU A 18 2.65 -1.96 -27.50
CA LEU A 18 2.83 -2.82 -26.34
C LEU A 18 1.74 -3.90 -26.25
N PHE A 19 0.47 -3.51 -26.39
CA PHE A 19 -0.64 -4.46 -26.34
C PHE A 19 -0.63 -5.44 -27.53
N ARG A 20 -0.20 -5.01 -28.72
CA ARG A 20 -0.05 -5.90 -29.88
C ARG A 20 1.07 -6.91 -29.67
N GLN A 21 2.22 -6.49 -29.17
CA GLN A 21 3.33 -7.40 -28.88
C GLN A 21 3.02 -8.35 -27.71
N ALA A 22 2.33 -7.87 -26.68
CA ALA A 22 1.84 -8.71 -25.59
C ALA A 22 0.79 -9.73 -26.08
N ALA A 23 -0.13 -9.32 -26.96
CA ALA A 23 -1.12 -10.22 -27.58
C ALA A 23 -0.49 -11.19 -28.61
N ALA A 24 0.75 -10.98 -29.04
CA ALA A 24 1.49 -11.93 -29.85
C ALA A 24 2.10 -13.08 -29.02
N GLN A 25 2.26 -12.89 -27.70
CA GLN A 25 2.77 -13.91 -26.79
C GLN A 25 1.64 -14.81 -26.26
N PRO A 26 1.71 -16.15 -26.44
CA PRO A 26 0.67 -17.08 -26.00
C PRO A 26 0.43 -17.08 -24.48
N GLU A 27 1.47 -16.82 -23.69
CA GLU A 27 1.41 -16.83 -22.21
C GLU A 27 0.72 -15.59 -21.61
N LEU A 28 0.71 -14.46 -22.34
CA LEU A 28 0.11 -13.20 -21.86
C LEU A 28 -1.33 -13.01 -22.34
N ARG A 29 -1.75 -13.73 -23.39
CA ARG A 29 -3.14 -13.69 -23.90
C ARG A 29 -4.22 -13.97 -22.85
N PRO A 30 -4.09 -14.99 -21.97
CA PRO A 30 -5.10 -15.27 -20.95
C PRO A 30 -5.19 -14.18 -19.87
N LEU A 31 -4.11 -13.42 -19.64
CA LEU A 31 -4.10 -12.30 -18.69
C LEU A 31 -4.79 -11.04 -19.24
N LEU A 32 -4.94 -10.96 -20.57
CA LEU A 32 -5.58 -9.84 -21.27
C LEU A 32 -7.09 -10.06 -21.48
N THR A 33 -7.59 -11.28 -21.29
CA THR A 33 -9.01 -11.61 -21.45
C THR A 33 -9.69 -11.83 -20.09
N LEU A 34 -10.79 -11.10 -19.86
CA LEU A 34 -11.67 -11.34 -18.71
C LEU A 34 -12.58 -12.54 -19.03
N GLY A 35 -12.25 -13.72 -18.50
CA GLY A 35 -13.17 -14.87 -18.57
C GLY A 35 -12.54 -16.26 -18.69
N GLU A 36 -11.28 -16.39 -19.14
CA GLU A 36 -10.63 -17.70 -19.29
C GLU A 36 -9.41 -17.81 -18.33
N GLY A 37 -9.64 -18.38 -17.14
CA GLY A 37 -8.57 -18.69 -16.17
C GLY A 37 -8.83 -18.18 -14.73
N SER A 38 -7.76 -17.84 -14.02
CA SER A 38 -7.74 -17.47 -12.58
C SER A 38 -8.47 -16.16 -12.23
N ALA A 39 -8.85 -15.35 -13.23
CA ALA A 39 -9.60 -14.11 -13.07
C ALA A 39 -11.09 -14.28 -13.44
N SER A 40 -11.78 -15.18 -12.75
CA SER A 40 -13.24 -15.34 -12.89
C SER A 40 -13.97 -14.05 -12.52
N TYR A 41 -15.12 -13.78 -13.17
CA TYR A 41 -16.02 -12.67 -12.81
C TYR A 41 -16.37 -12.69 -11.30
N ALA A 42 -16.48 -13.88 -10.70
CA ALA A 42 -16.70 -14.05 -9.27
C ALA A 42 -15.50 -13.55 -8.44
N THR A 43 -14.27 -13.91 -8.83
CA THR A 43 -13.05 -13.44 -8.16
C THR A 43 -12.90 -11.93 -8.30
N TRP A 44 -13.11 -11.37 -9.50
CA TRP A 44 -12.99 -9.93 -9.74
C TRP A 44 -13.99 -9.11 -8.91
N SER A 45 -15.26 -9.57 -8.85
CA SER A 45 -16.29 -8.92 -8.04
C SER A 45 -16.01 -9.04 -6.55
N ALA A 46 -15.58 -10.23 -6.08
CA ALA A 46 -15.18 -10.44 -4.69
C ALA A 46 -13.99 -9.55 -4.29
N LEU A 47 -12.95 -9.45 -5.13
CA LEU A 47 -11.79 -8.58 -4.91
C LEU A 47 -12.17 -7.10 -4.86
N THR A 48 -13.09 -6.67 -5.72
CA THR A 48 -13.58 -5.28 -5.73
C THR A 48 -14.34 -4.96 -4.45
N LEU A 49 -15.24 -5.87 -4.03
CA LEU A 49 -16.01 -5.72 -2.80
C LEU A 49 -15.12 -5.77 -1.55
N LEU A 50 -14.15 -6.68 -1.51
CA LEU A 50 -13.15 -6.75 -0.44
C LEU A 50 -12.33 -5.46 -0.37
N SER A 51 -11.93 -4.91 -1.52
CA SER A 51 -11.19 -3.63 -1.59
C SER A 51 -12.02 -2.46 -1.06
N MET A 52 -13.34 -2.43 -1.31
CA MET A 52 -14.23 -1.42 -0.73
C MET A 52 -14.25 -1.50 0.80
N PHE A 53 -14.41 -2.69 1.37
CA PHE A 53 -14.39 -2.88 2.83
C PHE A 53 -13.02 -2.56 3.43
N ALA A 54 -11.93 -2.96 2.76
CA ALA A 54 -10.58 -2.68 3.22
C ALA A 54 -10.33 -1.17 3.39
N ILE A 55 -10.75 -0.35 2.42
CA ILE A 55 -10.58 1.11 2.53
C ILE A 55 -11.31 1.67 3.76
N LEU A 56 -12.51 1.17 4.07
CA LEU A 56 -13.31 1.64 5.21
C LEU A 56 -12.75 1.19 6.56
N PHE A 57 -12.25 -0.05 6.65
CA PHE A 57 -11.76 -0.61 7.91
C PHE A 57 -10.28 -0.33 8.19
N LEU A 58 -9.56 0.24 7.22
CA LEU A 58 -8.15 0.56 7.44
C LEU A 58 -8.02 1.73 8.43
N PRO A 59 -7.33 1.52 9.57
CA PRO A 59 -7.26 2.52 10.63
C PRO A 59 -6.58 3.81 10.17
N ARG A 60 -5.62 3.71 9.24
CA ARG A 60 -5.00 4.88 8.62
C ARG A 60 -5.97 5.69 7.75
N GLN A 61 -6.92 5.04 7.07
CA GLN A 61 -7.88 5.75 6.22
C GLN A 61 -8.90 6.51 7.09
N PHE A 62 -9.34 5.91 8.19
CA PHE A 62 -10.16 6.59 9.19
C PHE A 62 -9.42 7.78 9.82
N GLN A 63 -8.16 7.61 10.20
CA GLN A 63 -7.33 8.68 10.76
C GLN A 63 -7.23 9.87 9.79
N MET A 64 -6.90 9.62 8.51
CA MET A 64 -6.81 10.68 7.49
C MET A 64 -8.16 11.34 7.22
N MET A 65 -9.25 10.56 7.18
CA MET A 65 -10.59 11.05 6.83
C MET A 65 -11.27 11.83 7.96
N VAL A 66 -11.03 11.45 9.22
CA VAL A 66 -11.77 11.96 10.40
C VAL A 66 -10.90 12.80 11.32
N VAL A 67 -9.65 12.40 11.58
CA VAL A 67 -8.79 13.06 12.58
C VAL A 67 -7.96 14.18 11.96
N GLU A 68 -7.46 13.98 10.75
CA GLU A 68 -6.65 14.99 10.04
C GLU A 68 -7.46 15.89 9.11
N ASN A 69 -8.73 15.55 8.87
CA ASN A 69 -9.61 16.39 8.07
C ASN A 69 -10.20 17.52 8.92
N VAL A 70 -9.69 18.73 8.72
CA VAL A 70 -10.09 19.93 9.47
C VAL A 70 -11.30 20.64 8.84
N ASP A 71 -11.57 20.41 7.55
CA ASP A 71 -12.63 21.09 6.78
C ASP A 71 -13.40 20.12 5.89
N GLU A 72 -14.72 20.02 6.10
CA GLU A 72 -15.61 19.12 5.34
C GLU A 72 -15.60 19.40 3.83
N THR A 73 -15.34 20.64 3.40
CA THR A 73 -15.21 21.00 1.98
C THR A 73 -13.99 20.38 1.28
N HIS A 74 -13.00 19.89 2.02
CA HIS A 74 -11.93 19.07 1.46
C HIS A 74 -12.40 17.66 1.10
N LEU A 75 -13.45 17.14 1.76
CA LEU A 75 -14.00 15.81 1.49
C LEU A 75 -14.68 15.76 0.11
N ASP A 76 -15.41 16.80 -0.26
CA ASP A 76 -16.08 16.89 -1.58
C ASP A 76 -15.09 16.86 -2.73
N LYS A 77 -13.98 17.62 -2.61
CA LYS A 77 -12.90 17.59 -3.61
C LYS A 77 -12.16 16.26 -3.61
N ALA A 78 -11.84 15.72 -2.43
CA ALA A 78 -11.14 14.44 -2.29
C ALA A 78 -11.93 13.29 -2.92
N THR A 79 -13.26 13.30 -2.83
CA THR A 79 -14.14 12.28 -3.42
C THR A 79 -13.96 12.16 -4.94
N TRP A 80 -13.59 13.24 -5.63
CA TRP A 80 -13.32 13.21 -7.07
C TRP A 80 -11.83 13.08 -7.40
N LEU A 81 -10.96 13.77 -6.65
CA LEU A 81 -9.51 13.71 -6.86
C LEU A 81 -8.91 12.33 -6.53
N PHE A 82 -9.45 11.62 -5.52
CA PHE A 82 -8.92 10.32 -5.11
C PHE A 82 -9.16 9.24 -6.18
N PRO A 83 -10.37 9.03 -6.72
CA PRO A 83 -10.57 8.12 -7.84
C PRO A 83 -9.78 8.51 -9.09
N LEU A 84 -9.70 9.81 -9.40
CA LEU A 84 -8.90 10.29 -10.54
C LEU A 84 -7.42 9.95 -10.36
N TYR A 85 -6.88 10.18 -9.16
CA TYR A 85 -5.52 9.81 -8.82
C TYR A 85 -5.29 8.30 -8.97
N LEU A 86 -6.20 7.46 -8.45
CA LEU A 86 -6.12 6.00 -8.60
C LEU A 86 -6.15 5.58 -10.07
N LEU A 87 -7.00 6.19 -10.89
CA LEU A 87 -7.07 5.90 -12.32
C LEU A 87 -5.74 6.26 -13.02
N VAL A 88 -5.21 7.44 -12.74
CA VAL A 88 -3.96 7.95 -13.33
C VAL A 88 -2.75 7.10 -12.95
N ILE A 89 -2.67 6.54 -11.74
CA ILE A 89 -1.59 5.62 -11.40
C ILE A 89 -1.79 4.24 -12.05
N ASN A 90 -3.03 3.72 -12.07
CA ASN A 90 -3.31 2.37 -12.59
C ASN A 90 -3.12 2.25 -14.10
N ILE A 91 -3.35 3.32 -14.87
CA ILE A 91 -3.15 3.30 -16.33
C ILE A 91 -1.71 2.92 -16.72
N PHE A 92 -0.72 3.23 -15.88
CA PHE A 92 0.69 2.92 -16.11
C PHE A 92 1.15 1.62 -15.46
N VAL A 93 0.41 1.09 -14.49
CA VAL A 93 0.76 -0.18 -13.82
C VAL A 93 0.70 -1.34 -14.81
N LEU A 94 -0.38 -1.41 -15.60
CA LEU A 94 -0.57 -2.51 -16.55
C LEU A 94 0.50 -2.54 -17.67
N PRO A 95 0.84 -1.41 -18.33
CA PRO A 95 1.96 -1.36 -19.26
C PRO A 95 3.30 -1.79 -18.65
N ILE A 96 3.61 -1.34 -17.43
CA ILE A 96 4.86 -1.70 -16.76
C ILE A 96 4.88 -3.21 -16.46
N ALA A 97 3.75 -3.78 -16.04
CA ALA A 97 3.65 -5.21 -15.79
C ALA A 97 3.86 -6.04 -17.06
N LEU A 98 3.22 -5.65 -18.18
CA LEU A 98 3.40 -6.33 -19.47
C LEU A 98 4.84 -6.23 -19.97
N ALA A 99 5.44 -5.04 -19.92
CA ALA A 99 6.84 -4.83 -20.30
C ALA A 99 7.79 -5.67 -19.45
N GLY A 100 7.55 -5.75 -18.13
CA GLY A 100 8.33 -6.57 -17.20
C GLY A 100 8.24 -8.06 -17.54
N LEU A 101 7.03 -8.58 -17.77
CA LEU A 101 6.81 -9.98 -18.15
C LEU A 101 7.45 -10.33 -19.50
N MET A 102 7.40 -9.42 -20.47
CA MET A 102 8.02 -9.61 -21.79
C MET A 102 9.55 -9.58 -21.73
N ARG A 103 10.13 -8.72 -20.87
CA ARG A 103 11.58 -8.53 -20.75
C ARG A 103 12.25 -9.57 -19.86
N PHE A 104 11.52 -10.10 -18.88
CA PHE A 104 11.98 -11.12 -17.93
C PHE A 104 11.15 -12.41 -18.02
N PRO A 105 11.21 -13.15 -19.15
CA PRO A 105 10.50 -14.42 -19.29
C PRO A 105 11.05 -15.45 -18.29
N GLY A 106 10.16 -16.17 -17.61
CA GLY A 106 10.52 -17.25 -16.67
C GLY A 106 10.57 -16.89 -15.18
N GLY A 107 10.12 -15.69 -14.78
CA GLY A 107 9.93 -15.34 -13.36
C GLY A 107 11.23 -15.14 -12.57
N SER A 108 12.33 -14.81 -13.25
CA SER A 108 13.62 -14.51 -12.61
C SER A 108 13.61 -13.27 -11.72
N VAL A 109 12.59 -12.41 -11.89
CA VAL A 109 12.40 -11.16 -11.16
C VAL A 109 10.96 -11.07 -10.65
N ASN A 110 10.78 -10.66 -9.39
CA ASN A 110 9.46 -10.45 -8.80
C ASN A 110 8.72 -9.32 -9.53
N ALA A 111 7.42 -9.52 -9.78
CA ALA A 111 6.59 -8.52 -10.45
C ALA A 111 6.54 -7.19 -9.69
N ASP A 112 6.65 -7.24 -8.37
CA ASP A 112 6.68 -6.06 -7.48
C ASP A 112 7.92 -5.17 -7.72
N THR A 113 9.00 -5.72 -8.29
CA THR A 113 10.24 -4.96 -8.57
C THR A 113 10.38 -4.54 -10.04
N PHE A 114 9.43 -4.85 -10.92
CA PHE A 114 9.51 -4.48 -12.35
C PHE A 114 9.67 -2.99 -12.60
N VAL A 115 9.02 -2.14 -11.81
CA VAL A 115 9.15 -0.68 -11.91
C VAL A 115 10.61 -0.22 -11.74
N LEU A 116 11.41 -0.97 -10.97
CA LEU A 116 12.83 -0.70 -10.74
C LEU A 116 13.75 -1.50 -11.68
N SER A 117 13.45 -2.77 -11.93
CA SER A 117 14.32 -3.66 -12.72
C SER A 117 14.30 -3.34 -14.22
N LEU A 118 13.20 -2.79 -14.74
CA LEU A 118 13.11 -2.38 -16.15
C LEU A 118 14.12 -1.26 -16.47
N PRO A 119 14.13 -0.09 -15.78
CA PRO A 119 15.15 0.94 -16.02
C PRO A 119 16.59 0.44 -15.85
N LEU A 120 16.85 -0.46 -14.90
CA LEU A 120 18.17 -1.04 -14.66
C LEU A 120 18.62 -1.96 -15.82
N ALA A 121 17.72 -2.78 -16.36
CA ALA A 121 18.03 -3.65 -17.49
C ALA A 121 18.29 -2.87 -18.79
N GLU A 122 17.70 -1.70 -18.95
CA GLU A 122 17.93 -0.80 -20.08
C GLU A 122 19.13 0.14 -19.89
N GLY A 123 19.83 0.08 -18.75
CA GLY A 123 21.00 0.92 -18.45
C GLY A 123 20.68 2.38 -18.07
N PHE A 124 19.43 2.69 -17.73
CA PHE A 124 19.01 4.04 -17.30
C PHE A 124 19.12 4.21 -15.79
N ASP A 125 20.36 4.20 -15.27
CA ASP A 125 20.65 4.25 -13.83
C ASP A 125 20.05 5.48 -13.13
N ALA A 126 20.04 6.64 -13.78
CA ALA A 126 19.44 7.86 -13.22
C ALA A 126 17.93 7.71 -12.99
N MET A 127 17.23 7.01 -13.89
CA MET A 127 15.80 6.75 -13.74
C MET A 127 15.55 5.70 -12.66
N ALA A 128 16.36 4.63 -12.61
CA ALA A 128 16.31 3.64 -11.55
C ALA A 128 16.51 4.28 -10.17
N LEU A 129 17.45 5.21 -10.05
CA LEU A 129 17.74 5.93 -8.81
C LEU A 129 16.58 6.84 -8.39
N LEU A 130 15.96 7.57 -9.34
CA LEU A 130 14.75 8.35 -9.06
C LEU A 130 13.59 7.49 -8.58
N VAL A 131 13.38 6.33 -9.22
CA VAL A 131 12.36 5.35 -8.83
C VAL A 131 12.64 4.80 -7.44
N PHE A 132 13.88 4.44 -7.17
CA PHE A 132 14.29 3.90 -5.89
C PHE A 132 14.04 4.89 -4.76
N ILE A 133 14.47 6.15 -4.92
CA ILE A 133 14.24 7.21 -3.93
C ILE A 133 12.74 7.46 -3.74
N GLY A 134 11.98 7.56 -4.84
CA GLY A 134 10.53 7.77 -4.79
C GLY A 134 9.80 6.61 -4.10
N GLY A 135 10.14 5.37 -4.45
CA GLY A 135 9.55 4.16 -3.88
C GLY A 135 9.91 3.99 -2.41
N LEU A 136 11.17 4.18 -2.03
CA LEU A 136 11.63 4.11 -0.65
C LEU A 136 10.96 5.19 0.21
N SER A 137 10.87 6.43 -0.29
CA SER A 137 10.21 7.52 0.43
C SER A 137 8.71 7.27 0.61
N ALA A 138 8.02 6.80 -0.43
CA ALA A 138 6.60 6.48 -0.36
C ALA A 138 6.33 5.33 0.63
N ALA A 139 7.14 4.27 0.59
CA ALA A 139 7.04 3.16 1.54
C ALA A 139 7.29 3.62 2.98
N THR A 140 8.32 4.43 3.21
CA THR A 140 8.64 4.95 4.54
C THR A 140 7.53 5.83 5.09
N ALA A 141 7.00 6.76 4.28
CA ALA A 141 5.87 7.59 4.68
C ALA A 141 4.64 6.75 5.03
N MET A 142 4.33 5.74 4.22
CA MET A 142 3.20 4.84 4.45
C MET A 142 3.35 4.03 5.76
N VAL A 143 4.55 3.54 6.06
CA VAL A 143 4.84 2.84 7.32
C VAL A 143 4.67 3.76 8.53
N ILE A 144 5.17 5.00 8.45
CA ILE A 144 5.04 5.98 9.54
C ILE A 144 3.57 6.30 9.81
N VAL A 145 2.80 6.66 8.78
CA VAL A 145 1.38 7.01 8.95
C VAL A 145 0.58 5.82 9.49
N ALA A 146 0.79 4.63 8.95
CA ALA A 146 0.08 3.43 9.40
C ALA A 146 0.38 3.08 10.86
N THR A 147 1.65 3.16 11.28
CA THR A 147 2.05 2.85 12.65
C THR A 147 1.56 3.89 13.66
N VAL A 148 1.53 5.18 13.28
CA VAL A 148 0.96 6.24 14.12
C VAL A 148 -0.54 6.07 14.29
N ALA A 149 -1.28 5.80 13.20
CA ALA A 149 -2.72 5.57 13.26
C ALA A 149 -3.04 4.34 14.14
N LEU A 150 -2.36 3.22 13.91
CA LEU A 150 -2.52 2.00 14.71
C LEU A 150 -2.18 2.23 16.18
N SER A 151 -1.06 2.89 16.48
CA SER A 151 -0.65 3.16 17.86
C SER A 151 -1.65 4.07 18.58
N THR A 152 -2.25 5.04 17.87
CA THR A 152 -3.27 5.92 18.44
C THR A 152 -4.55 5.14 18.78
N MET A 153 -5.03 4.28 17.89
CA MET A 153 -6.21 3.44 18.15
C MET A 153 -5.95 2.41 19.25
N VAL A 154 -4.81 1.71 19.22
CA VAL A 154 -4.46 0.74 20.28
C VAL A 154 -4.35 1.43 21.64
N SER A 155 -3.78 2.64 21.69
CA SER A 155 -3.67 3.40 22.94
C SER A 155 -5.03 3.83 23.48
N ASN A 156 -5.91 4.31 22.60
CA ASN A 156 -7.21 4.84 23.00
C ASN A 156 -8.25 3.74 23.28
N ASP A 157 -8.29 2.71 22.43
CA ASP A 157 -9.38 1.73 22.41
C ASP A 157 -9.01 0.42 23.14
N LEU A 158 -7.72 0.10 23.28
CA LEU A 158 -7.26 -1.10 24.02
C LEU A 158 -6.66 -0.73 25.38
N LEU A 159 -5.68 0.17 25.39
CA LEU A 159 -4.88 0.40 26.61
C LEU A 159 -5.66 1.19 27.66
N LEU A 160 -6.41 2.21 27.27
CA LEU A 160 -7.23 2.99 28.20
C LEU A 160 -8.27 2.14 28.96
N PRO A 161 -9.14 1.33 28.31
CA PRO A 161 -10.10 0.51 29.04
C PRO A 161 -9.45 -0.59 29.89
N VAL A 162 -8.33 -1.17 29.44
CA VAL A 162 -7.58 -2.17 30.22
C VAL A 162 -6.98 -1.54 31.48
N LEU A 163 -6.40 -0.34 31.38
CA LEU A 163 -5.79 0.36 32.50
C LEU A 163 -6.83 0.82 33.54
N LEU A 164 -8.03 1.20 33.07
CA LEU A 164 -9.20 1.48 33.91
C LEU A 164 -9.75 0.22 34.60
N ARG A 165 -9.83 -0.90 33.89
CA ARG A 165 -10.26 -2.20 34.47
C ARG A 165 -9.30 -2.74 35.52
N LEU A 166 -7.99 -2.57 35.30
CA LEU A 166 -6.96 -3.02 36.24
C LEU A 166 -6.80 -2.10 37.46
N LYS A 167 -7.53 -0.97 37.54
CA LYS A 167 -7.34 0.08 38.57
C LYS A 167 -5.87 0.50 38.72
N ALA A 168 -5.06 0.29 37.68
CA ALA A 168 -3.63 0.57 37.69
C ALA A 168 -3.35 2.07 37.51
N LEU A 169 -4.38 2.84 37.13
CA LEU A 169 -4.36 4.29 37.21
C LEU A 169 -4.66 4.73 38.65
N PRO A 170 -3.84 5.60 39.27
CA PRO A 170 -4.18 6.28 40.51
C PRO A 170 -5.25 7.35 40.22
N LEU A 171 -6.44 6.93 39.81
CA LEU A 171 -7.58 7.79 39.49
C LEU A 171 -8.52 8.02 40.69
N THR A 172 -8.06 7.70 41.90
CA THR A 172 -8.71 8.15 43.14
C THR A 172 -7.91 9.31 43.75
N SER A 173 -7.79 10.43 43.05
CA SER A 173 -7.47 11.72 43.68
C SER A 173 -8.00 12.88 42.84
N ARG A 174 -8.89 13.63 43.49
CA ARG A 174 -9.85 14.59 42.96
C ARG A 174 -9.25 15.98 42.69
N THR A 175 -7.93 16.14 42.65
CA THR A 175 -7.31 17.47 42.70
C THR A 175 -5.86 17.44 42.20
N GLY A 176 -5.57 18.21 41.15
CA GLY A 176 -4.20 18.50 40.67
C GLY A 176 -3.79 17.62 39.50
N ARG A 177 -3.66 18.22 38.30
CA ARG A 177 -3.19 17.61 37.05
C ARG A 177 -1.81 16.97 37.26
N PRO A 178 -1.68 15.63 37.41
CA PRO A 178 -0.39 14.97 37.32
C PRO A 178 -0.06 14.80 35.83
N ASP A 179 1.20 14.57 35.52
CA ASP A 179 1.80 14.52 34.18
C ASP A 179 1.38 13.28 33.35
N LEU A 180 0.06 13.01 33.30
CA LEU A 180 -0.60 11.93 32.57
C LEU A 180 -0.31 12.02 31.06
N SER A 181 -0.05 13.22 30.55
CA SER A 181 0.30 13.46 29.16
C SER A 181 1.62 12.78 28.79
N GLY A 182 2.65 12.88 29.65
CA GLY A 182 3.95 12.22 29.44
C GLY A 182 3.85 10.68 29.48
N TRP A 183 3.04 10.14 30.39
CA TRP A 183 2.80 8.70 30.49
C TRP A 183 2.05 8.16 29.26
N LEU A 184 1.04 8.86 28.76
CA LEU A 184 0.33 8.49 27.52
C LEU A 184 1.24 8.57 26.28
N LEU A 185 2.12 9.56 26.21
CA LEU A 185 3.08 9.69 25.11
C LEU A 185 4.08 8.54 25.09
N ASN A 186 4.59 8.10 26.25
CA ASN A 186 5.48 6.95 26.34
C ASN A 186 4.78 5.64 25.96
N ILE A 187 3.52 5.44 26.38
CA ILE A 187 2.71 4.29 25.98
C ILE A 187 2.59 4.22 24.45
N ARG A 188 2.32 5.35 23.79
CA ARG A 188 2.22 5.42 22.32
C ARG A 188 3.53 5.04 21.63
N ARG A 189 4.66 5.50 22.17
CA ARG A 189 6.00 5.14 21.65
C ARG A 189 6.29 3.64 21.78
N VAL A 190 5.96 3.05 22.94
CA VAL A 190 6.11 1.60 23.16
C VAL A 190 5.21 0.83 22.19
N ALA A 191 3.95 1.26 22.00
CA ALA A 191 3.05 0.64 21.04
C ALA A 191 3.60 0.69 19.61
N ILE A 192 4.21 1.80 19.16
CA ILE A 192 4.86 1.87 17.84
C ILE A 192 5.98 0.83 17.73
N VAL A 193 6.86 0.74 18.73
CA VAL A 193 7.98 -0.22 18.74
C VAL A 193 7.48 -1.66 18.70
N VAL A 194 6.44 -1.98 19.48
CA VAL A 194 5.83 -3.31 19.51
C VAL A 194 5.18 -3.65 18.16
N ILE A 195 4.43 -2.72 17.57
CA ILE A 195 3.80 -2.91 16.26
C ILE A 195 4.87 -3.18 15.20
N LEU A 196 5.94 -2.36 15.15
CA LEU A 196 7.05 -2.56 14.21
C LEU A 196 7.77 -3.89 14.42
N ALA A 197 8.02 -4.29 15.67
CA ALA A 197 8.64 -5.56 16.00
C ALA A 197 7.77 -6.75 15.57
N LEU A 198 6.46 -6.68 15.77
CA LEU A 198 5.50 -7.69 15.32
C LEU A 198 5.44 -7.75 13.79
N SER A 199 5.39 -6.61 13.10
CA SER A 199 5.45 -6.55 11.64
C SER A 199 6.73 -7.20 11.09
N TYR A 200 7.88 -6.92 11.70
CA TYR A 200 9.15 -7.57 11.33
C TYR A 200 9.15 -9.08 11.63
N GLY A 201 8.59 -9.48 12.77
CA GLY A 201 8.42 -10.89 13.13
C GLY A 201 7.55 -11.64 12.11
N TYR A 202 6.43 -11.04 11.71
CA TYR A 202 5.55 -11.57 10.67
C TYR A 202 6.30 -11.72 9.34
N LEU A 203 7.04 -10.70 8.91
CA LEU A 203 7.86 -10.77 7.70
C LEU A 203 8.89 -11.91 7.74
N ARG A 204 9.44 -12.21 8.91
CA ARG A 204 10.44 -13.28 9.06
C ARG A 204 9.81 -14.68 9.06
N LEU A 205 8.61 -14.82 9.62
CA LEU A 205 7.86 -16.08 9.70
C LEU A 205 7.24 -16.48 8.35
N THR A 206 6.82 -15.49 7.54
CA THR A 206 6.09 -15.68 6.28
C THR A 206 7.01 -15.62 5.04
N ARG A 207 8.31 -15.89 5.19
CA ARG A 207 9.31 -15.75 4.10
C ARG A 207 9.10 -16.68 2.90
N ASP A 208 8.23 -17.67 2.99
CA ASP A 208 7.90 -18.55 1.86
C ASP A 208 6.62 -18.09 1.14
N SER A 209 6.82 -17.59 -0.09
CA SER A 209 5.91 -17.67 -1.26
C SER A 209 4.59 -16.88 -1.33
N LEU A 210 4.45 -15.73 -0.66
CA LEU A 210 3.27 -14.85 -0.86
C LEU A 210 3.64 -13.52 -1.54
N SER A 211 3.05 -13.26 -2.72
CA SER A 211 3.08 -11.94 -3.37
C SER A 211 2.41 -10.89 -2.47
N LEU A 212 2.78 -9.61 -2.59
CA LEU A 212 2.15 -8.51 -1.83
C LEU A 212 0.61 -8.52 -1.95
N VAL A 213 0.07 -8.93 -3.10
CA VAL A 213 -1.38 -9.07 -3.30
C VAL A 213 -1.94 -10.18 -2.42
N SER A 214 -1.27 -11.33 -2.33
CA SER A 214 -1.69 -12.45 -1.49
C SER A 214 -1.67 -12.10 0.00
N ILE A 215 -0.70 -11.28 0.45
CA ILE A 215 -0.66 -10.76 1.82
C ILE A 215 -1.85 -9.84 2.10
N GLY A 216 -2.31 -9.07 1.11
CA GLY A 216 -3.47 -8.19 1.26
C GLY A 216 -4.83 -8.89 1.22
N LEU A 217 -4.89 -10.16 0.81
CA LEU A 217 -6.12 -10.96 0.70
C LEU A 217 -6.38 -11.88 1.90
N ILE A 218 -5.37 -12.07 2.77
CA ILE A 218 -5.44 -12.84 4.02
C ILE A 218 -5.81 -11.90 5.15
#